data_AF-A0A915NNK8-F1
#
_entry.id   AF-A0A915NNK8-F1
#
_cell.length_a   1.000
_cell.length_b   1.000
_cell.length_c   1.000
_cell.angle_alpha   90.00
_cell.angle_beta   90.00
_cell.angle_gamma   90.00
#
_symmetry.space_group_name_H-M   'P 1'
#
loop_
_entity.id
_entity.type
_entity.pdbx_description
1 polymer ?
#
loop_
_entity_poly.entity_id
_entity_poly.type
_entity_poly.pdbx_seq_one_letter_code
_entity_poly.pdbx_strand_id
1 'polypeptide(L)'
;LVGVKEETFQHFLQSHFPSVKITVSKKADSIFPIVGAASIFAKVTRDRRVSNWILDGFTSPEEGIGSGYPSDPMTKCYISKALDSLFGFSPLVRFSWRTIEKLLGNKAVKCFWNIQGTDDDSLKQRTLKEIWASNRAEGEDKHEQHLKHTKRLIRHRFFAERGIANIDIIV
;
A
#
# COMPACT_ATOMS: atom_id res chain seq x y z
N LEU A 1 -7.79 9.78 -9.30
CA LEU A 1 -7.40 10.25 -10.65
C LEU A 1 -6.72 11.61 -10.58
N VAL A 2 -5.70 11.77 -9.72
CA VAL A 2 -4.88 12.99 -9.75
C VAL A 2 -3.70 12.67 -10.66
N GLY A 3 -3.65 13.30 -11.83
CA GLY A 3 -2.52 13.17 -12.77
C GLY A 3 -2.70 12.23 -13.97
N VAL A 4 -3.86 11.58 -14.13
CA VAL A 4 -4.18 10.85 -15.39
C VAL A 4 -4.80 11.84 -16.37
N LYS A 5 -4.29 11.87 -17.61
CA LYS A 5 -4.87 12.70 -18.67
C LYS A 5 -6.30 12.22 -18.96
N GLU A 6 -7.21 13.17 -19.15
CA GLU A 6 -8.63 12.89 -19.43
C GLU A 6 -8.78 11.96 -20.64
N GLU A 7 -7.99 12.20 -21.69
CA GLU A 7 -7.95 11.39 -22.92
C GLU A 7 -7.59 9.94 -22.63
N THR A 8 -6.56 9.69 -21.81
CA THR A 8 -6.12 8.32 -21.49
C THR A 8 -7.19 7.56 -20.74
N PHE A 9 -7.84 8.19 -19.77
CA PHE A 9 -8.90 7.56 -19.00
C PHE A 9 -10.18 7.37 -19.82
N GLN A 10 -10.50 8.34 -20.68
CA GLN A 10 -11.62 8.21 -21.62
C GLN A 10 -11.40 7.05 -22.58
N HIS A 11 -10.21 6.94 -23.18
CA HIS A 11 -9.88 5.84 -24.08
C HIS A 11 -9.96 4.49 -23.37
N PHE A 12 -9.42 4.40 -22.14
CA PHE A 12 -9.53 3.21 -21.31
C PHE A 12 -10.99 2.80 -21.06
N LEU A 13 -11.86 3.75 -20.70
CA LEU A 13 -13.28 3.42 -20.47
C LEU A 13 -13.99 3.08 -21.79
N GLN A 14 -13.71 3.80 -22.87
CA GLN A 14 -14.32 3.58 -24.17
C GLN A 14 -13.96 2.21 -24.76
N SER A 15 -12.75 1.71 -24.52
CA SER A 15 -12.35 0.36 -24.93
C SER A 15 -13.10 -0.74 -24.16
N HIS A 16 -13.47 -0.49 -22.90
CA HIS A 16 -14.23 -1.43 -22.07
C HIS A 16 -15.75 -1.39 -22.35
N PHE A 17 -16.26 -0.22 -22.76
CA PHE A 17 -17.69 -0.01 -23.03
C PHE A 17 -17.91 0.59 -24.43
N PRO A 18 -17.70 -0.20 -25.50
CA PRO A 18 -17.70 0.31 -26.87
C PRO A 18 -19.08 0.81 -27.35
N SER A 19 -20.17 0.29 -26.78
CA SER A 19 -21.54 0.67 -27.16
C SER A 19 -22.03 1.98 -26.53
N VAL A 20 -21.30 2.53 -25.56
CA VAL A 20 -21.70 3.72 -24.81
C VAL A 20 -20.77 4.88 -25.16
N LYS A 21 -21.33 6.04 -25.46
CA LYS A 21 -20.55 7.27 -25.65
C LYS A 21 -20.02 7.75 -24.30
N ILE A 22 -18.70 7.70 -24.09
CA ILE A 22 -18.07 8.11 -22.83
C ILE A 22 -17.37 9.45 -23.00
N THR A 23 -17.57 10.36 -22.05
CA THR A 23 -16.90 11.66 -21.98
C THR A 23 -16.29 11.83 -20.60
N VAL A 24 -14.98 12.09 -20.54
CA VAL A 24 -14.26 12.35 -19.29
C VAL A 24 -13.78 13.80 -19.30
N SER A 25 -14.09 14.52 -18.23
CA SER A 25 -13.69 15.92 -18.08
C SER A 25 -13.37 16.25 -16.62
N LYS A 26 -12.44 17.17 -16.41
CA LYS A 26 -12.12 17.79 -15.13
C LYS A 26 -13.31 18.60 -14.66
N LYS A 27 -13.57 18.54 -13.35
CA LYS A 27 -14.70 19.24 -12.71
C LYS A 27 -16.05 18.90 -13.36
N ALA A 28 -16.21 17.66 -13.85
CA ALA A 28 -17.45 17.20 -14.49
C ALA A 28 -18.68 17.34 -13.58
N ASP A 29 -18.51 17.30 -12.25
CA ASP A 29 -19.55 17.54 -11.27
C ASP A 29 -20.09 18.97 -11.27
N SER A 30 -19.30 19.94 -11.73
CA SER A 30 -19.72 21.34 -11.91
C SER A 30 -20.32 21.61 -13.30
N ILE A 31 -19.98 20.79 -14.29
CA ILE A 31 -20.38 20.98 -15.70
C ILE A 31 -21.68 20.22 -16.00
N PHE A 32 -21.81 18.99 -15.49
CA PHE A 32 -22.92 18.09 -15.77
C PHE A 32 -23.72 17.83 -14.49
N PRO A 33 -24.99 18.30 -14.40
CA PRO A 33 -25.80 18.13 -13.19
C PRO A 33 -25.95 16.68 -12.72
N ILE A 34 -26.01 15.73 -13.67
CA ILE A 34 -26.08 14.29 -13.36
C ILE A 34 -24.84 13.78 -12.63
N VAL A 35 -23.65 14.28 -12.98
CA VAL A 35 -22.39 13.94 -12.31
C VAL A 35 -22.32 14.66 -10.96
N GLY A 36 -22.86 15.88 -10.86
CA GLY A 36 -23.04 16.58 -9.60
C GLY A 36 -23.90 15.80 -8.60
N ALA A 37 -25.04 15.28 -9.04
CA ALA A 37 -25.88 14.41 -8.23
C ALA A 37 -25.13 13.15 -7.75
N ALA A 38 -24.42 12.46 -8.66
CA ALA A 38 -23.58 11.31 -8.30
C ALA A 38 -22.50 11.66 -7.26
N SER A 39 -21.90 12.85 -7.36
CA SER A 39 -20.92 13.38 -6.42
C SER A 39 -21.50 13.58 -5.02
N ILE A 40 -22.75 14.08 -4.92
CA ILE A 40 -23.48 14.21 -3.65
C ILE A 40 -23.71 12.83 -3.02
N PHE A 41 -24.27 11.88 -3.77
CA PHE A 41 -24.50 10.52 -3.28
C PHE A 41 -23.21 9.86 -2.79
N ALA A 42 -22.12 10.01 -3.54
CA ALA A 42 -20.82 9.46 -3.15
C ALA A 42 -20.32 10.04 -1.83
N LYS A 43 -20.39 11.37 -1.65
CA LYS A 43 -19.95 12.05 -0.43
C LYS A 43 -20.81 11.68 0.79
N VAL A 44 -22.14 11.77 0.66
CA VAL A 44 -23.07 11.44 1.75
C VAL A 44 -22.92 9.97 2.18
N THR A 45 -22.77 9.05 1.22
CA THR A 45 -22.55 7.63 1.52
C THR A 45 -21.21 7.40 2.21
N ARG A 46 -20.15 8.08 1.77
CA ARG A 46 -18.83 8.02 2.43
C ARG A 46 -18.93 8.48 3.87
N ASP A 47 -19.50 9.65 4.09
CA ASP A 47 -19.54 10.29 5.42
C ASP A 47 -20.36 9.44 6.39
N ARG A 48 -21.50 8.89 5.94
CA ARG A 48 -22.32 7.96 6.74
C ARG A 48 -21.59 6.64 7.06
N ARG A 49 -20.80 6.10 6.13
CA ARG A 49 -20.03 4.88 6.38
C ARG A 49 -18.88 5.12 7.36
N VAL A 50 -18.21 6.26 7.27
CA VAL A 50 -17.13 6.61 8.19
C VAL A 50 -17.69 6.92 9.58
N SER A 51 -18.82 7.62 9.69
CA SER A 51 -19.45 7.92 10.99
C SER A 51 -19.94 6.69 11.72
N ASN A 52 -20.43 5.69 10.99
CA ASN A 52 -20.98 4.46 11.55
C ASN A 52 -19.96 3.31 11.55
N TRP A 53 -18.68 3.62 11.34
CA TRP A 53 -17.64 2.60 11.35
C TRP A 53 -17.39 2.13 12.78
N ILE A 54 -17.88 0.94 13.10
CA ILE A 54 -17.64 0.25 14.36
C ILE A 54 -16.72 -0.92 14.04
N LEU A 55 -15.60 -1.01 14.76
CA LEU A 55 -14.69 -2.13 14.66
C LEU A 55 -14.48 -2.72 16.05
N ASP A 56 -14.84 -3.99 16.20
CA ASP A 56 -14.67 -4.72 17.46
C ASP A 56 -13.21 -4.71 17.90
N GLY A 57 -12.97 -4.33 19.16
CA GLY A 57 -11.62 -4.23 19.74
C GLY A 57 -10.86 -2.93 19.44
N PHE A 58 -11.42 -1.99 18.68
CA PHE A 58 -10.85 -0.65 18.48
C PHE A 58 -11.81 0.41 19.01
N THR A 59 -11.43 1.05 20.11
CA THR A 59 -12.21 2.14 20.71
C THR A 59 -12.37 3.27 19.71
N SER A 60 -13.61 3.61 19.35
CA SER A 60 -13.90 4.86 18.65
C SER A 60 -13.35 6.01 19.50
N PRO A 61 -12.54 6.92 18.93
CA PRO A 61 -11.97 8.01 19.72
C PRO A 61 -13.09 8.86 20.30
N GLU A 62 -13.02 9.19 21.59
CA GLU A 62 -13.95 10.14 22.21
C GLU A 62 -13.93 11.50 21.49
N GLU A 63 -12.77 11.88 20.96
CA GLU A 63 -12.53 13.12 20.21
C GLU A 63 -12.93 13.02 18.72
N GLY A 64 -13.33 11.84 18.24
CA GLY A 64 -13.59 11.56 16.83
C GLY A 64 -12.33 11.36 15.96
N ILE A 65 -12.54 10.88 14.73
CA ILE A 65 -11.47 10.60 13.75
C ILE A 65 -11.09 11.86 12.94
N GLY A 66 -11.95 12.89 12.97
CA GLY A 66 -11.86 14.05 12.07
C GLY A 66 -12.36 13.75 10.65
N SER A 67 -11.87 14.53 9.69
CA SER A 67 -12.29 14.44 8.27
C SER A 67 -11.76 13.21 7.52
N GLY A 68 -10.75 12.54 8.07
CA GLY A 68 -10.03 11.43 7.43
C GLY A 68 -8.97 11.86 6.41
N TYR A 69 -8.73 13.16 6.23
CA TYR A 69 -7.70 13.66 5.31
C TYR A 69 -6.34 13.88 6.03
N PRO A 70 -5.20 13.65 5.36
CA PRO A 70 -3.89 13.86 5.98
C PRO A 70 -3.60 15.32 6.33
N SER A 71 -4.33 16.27 5.76
CA SER A 71 -4.18 17.71 6.02
C SER A 71 -4.85 18.14 7.31
N ASP A 72 -5.85 17.40 7.78
CA ASP A 72 -6.65 17.76 8.94
C ASP A 72 -5.90 17.48 10.25
N PRO A 73 -5.74 18.48 11.13
CA PRO A 73 -5.08 18.33 12.43
C PRO A 73 -5.71 17.24 13.30
N MET A 74 -7.04 17.11 13.30
CA MET A 74 -7.76 16.14 14.14
C MET A 74 -7.45 14.71 13.68
N THR A 75 -7.47 14.49 12.36
CA THR A 75 -7.07 13.22 11.74
C THR A 75 -5.62 12.85 12.05
N LYS A 76 -4.68 13.82 12.01
CA LYS A 76 -3.28 13.56 12.37
C LYS A 76 -3.11 13.17 13.84
N CYS A 77 -3.85 13.83 14.72
CA CYS A 77 -3.86 13.52 16.16
C CYS A 77 -4.35 12.09 16.39
N TYR A 78 -5.50 11.73 15.80
CA TYR A 78 -6.06 10.38 15.85
C TYR A 78 -5.05 9.33 15.38
N ILE A 79 -4.49 9.48 14.18
CA ILE A 79 -3.52 8.53 13.64
C ILE A 79 -2.30 8.44 14.57
N SER A 80 -1.82 9.55 15.14
CA SER A 80 -0.64 9.49 16.02
C SER A 80 -0.91 8.73 17.33
N LYS A 81 -2.15 8.80 17.85
CA LYS A 81 -2.59 8.09 19.08
C LYS A 81 -2.96 6.63 18.82
N ALA A 82 -3.52 6.34 17.64
CA ALA A 82 -4.03 5.01 17.28
C ALA A 82 -2.95 4.03 16.78
N LEU A 83 -1.68 4.43 16.78
CA LEU A 83 -0.57 3.58 16.34
C LEU A 83 -0.20 2.56 17.42
N ASP A 84 -0.33 1.29 17.10
CA ASP A 84 0.28 0.17 17.81
C ASP A 84 1.69 -0.11 17.23
N SER A 85 2.68 -0.32 18.10
CA SER A 85 4.07 -0.52 17.66
C SER A 85 4.31 -1.82 16.89
N LEU A 86 3.51 -2.86 17.15
CA LEU A 86 3.65 -4.19 16.55
C LEU A 86 2.69 -4.36 15.36
N PHE A 87 1.42 -4.05 15.55
CA PHE A 87 0.36 -4.26 14.55
C PHE A 87 0.12 -3.04 13.65
N GLY A 88 0.61 -1.86 14.03
CA GLY A 88 0.41 -0.64 13.27
C GLY A 88 -0.96 -0.02 13.51
N PHE A 89 -1.85 -0.06 12.53
CA PHE A 89 -3.13 0.67 12.57
C PHE A 89 -4.35 -0.25 12.40
N SER A 90 -5.50 0.23 12.85
CA SER A 90 -6.80 -0.34 12.48
C SER A 90 -6.97 -0.43 10.94
N PRO A 91 -7.70 -1.43 10.40
CA PRO A 91 -8.07 -1.52 8.99
C PRO A 91 -8.75 -0.27 8.41
N LEU A 92 -9.28 0.61 9.26
CA LEU A 92 -9.80 1.91 8.85
C LEU A 92 -8.73 2.79 8.18
N VAL A 93 -7.47 2.64 8.59
CA VAL A 93 -6.34 3.44 8.11
C VAL A 93 -5.73 2.82 6.86
N ARG A 94 -5.50 3.65 5.85
CA ARG A 94 -4.87 3.22 4.58
C ARG A 94 -3.36 3.15 4.72
N PHE A 95 -2.81 1.95 4.83
CA PHE A 95 -1.36 1.70 4.93
C PHE A 95 -0.56 2.23 3.73
N SER A 96 -1.16 2.29 2.55
CA SER A 96 -0.51 2.80 1.33
C SER A 96 -0.34 4.31 1.30
N TRP A 97 -0.86 5.05 2.29
CA TRP A 97 -0.68 6.48 2.35
C TRP A 97 0.72 6.84 2.84
N ARG A 98 1.39 7.74 2.11
CA ARG A 98 2.75 8.21 2.45
C ARG A 98 2.88 8.73 3.89
N THR A 99 1.85 9.37 4.42
CA THR A 99 1.84 9.85 5.80
C THR A 99 1.90 8.69 6.81
N ILE A 100 1.17 7.62 6.53
CA ILE A 100 1.11 6.41 7.34
C ILE A 100 2.41 5.63 7.23
N GLU A 101 2.93 5.47 6.02
CA GLU A 101 4.21 4.83 5.75
C GLU A 101 5.37 5.49 6.52
N LYS A 102 5.43 6.83 6.53
CA LYS A 102 6.42 7.58 7.31
C LYS A 102 6.26 7.36 8.81
N LEU A 103 5.02 7.28 9.30
CA LEU A 103 4.73 7.05 10.71
C LEU A 103 5.16 5.66 11.15
N LEU A 104 4.82 4.62 10.38
CA LEU A 104 5.22 3.24 10.64
C LEU A 104 6.75 3.08 10.62
N GLY A 105 7.42 3.65 9.63
CA GLY A 105 8.89 3.57 9.54
C GLY A 105 9.65 4.23 10.69
N ASN A 106 9.02 5.21 11.37
CA ASN A 106 9.65 5.95 12.46
C ASN A 106 9.30 5.41 13.86
N LYS A 107 8.06 4.93 14.05
CA LYS A 107 7.53 4.61 15.39
C LYS A 107 7.18 3.13 15.59
N ALA A 108 6.99 2.36 14.53
CA ALA A 108 6.64 0.94 14.63
C ALA A 108 7.88 0.04 14.45
N VAL A 109 7.73 -1.22 14.84
CA VAL A 109 8.75 -2.25 14.66
C VAL A 109 8.99 -2.46 13.15
N LYS A 110 10.26 -2.63 12.76
CA LYS A 110 10.62 -2.92 11.37
C LYS A 110 10.20 -4.34 11.02
N CYS A 111 9.28 -4.46 10.08
CA CYS A 111 8.86 -5.74 9.52
C CYS A 111 9.58 -6.00 8.19
N PHE A 112 10.08 -7.21 8.02
CA PHE A 112 10.70 -7.68 6.78
C PHE A 112 9.75 -8.67 6.10
N TRP A 113 9.34 -8.33 4.88
CA TRP A 113 8.46 -9.17 4.09
C TRP A 113 9.29 -9.90 3.05
N ASN A 114 9.24 -11.23 3.05
CA ASN A 114 9.84 -12.03 1.98
C ASN A 114 8.87 -12.04 0.79
N ILE A 115 9.14 -11.22 -0.22
CA ILE A 115 8.31 -11.16 -1.41
C ILE A 115 8.83 -12.20 -2.38
N GLN A 116 8.04 -13.25 -2.58
CA GLN A 116 8.38 -14.34 -3.50
C GLN A 116 8.50 -13.78 -4.93
N GLY A 117 9.65 -13.99 -5.58
CA GLY A 117 9.94 -13.51 -6.94
C GLY A 117 11.31 -12.88 -7.14
N THR A 118 12.12 -12.68 -6.10
CA THR A 118 13.52 -12.26 -6.22
C THR A 118 14.45 -13.34 -5.67
N ASP A 119 14.83 -14.29 -6.54
CA ASP A 119 15.83 -15.33 -6.27
C ASP A 119 17.28 -14.77 -6.27
N ASP A 120 17.47 -13.58 -5.69
CA ASP A 120 18.79 -13.01 -5.45
C ASP A 120 19.04 -12.95 -3.94
N ASP A 121 19.82 -13.93 -3.46
CA ASP A 121 20.26 -14.09 -2.07
C ASP A 121 21.22 -12.96 -1.60
N SER A 122 21.26 -11.85 -2.34
CA SER A 122 21.97 -10.61 -2.02
C SER A 122 21.04 -9.44 -1.65
N LEU A 123 19.80 -9.72 -1.24
CA LEU A 123 18.83 -8.72 -0.77
C LEU A 123 19.32 -7.99 0.48
N LYS A 124 20.07 -6.91 0.24
CA LYS A 124 20.07 -5.73 1.09
C LYS A 124 18.62 -5.27 1.24
N GLN A 125 18.03 -5.59 2.39
CA GLN A 125 17.05 -4.80 3.14
C GLN A 125 16.20 -3.84 2.28
N ARG A 126 15.22 -4.36 1.56
CA ARG A 126 14.29 -3.49 0.82
C ARG A 126 13.20 -2.97 1.74
N THR A 127 13.08 -1.65 1.83
CA THR A 127 12.00 -0.99 2.57
C THR A 127 10.68 -1.04 1.78
N LEU A 128 9.53 -0.88 2.45
CA LEU A 128 8.19 -0.84 1.82
C LEU A 128 8.10 0.10 0.60
N LYS A 129 8.90 1.18 0.61
CA LYS A 129 9.05 2.12 -0.50
C LYS A 129 9.52 1.48 -1.80
N GLU A 130 10.49 0.58 -1.71
CA GLU A 130 11.15 -0.04 -2.86
C GLU A 130 10.22 -1.06 -3.51
N ILE A 131 9.46 -1.78 -2.70
CA ILE A 131 8.47 -2.78 -3.11
C ILE A 131 7.34 -2.16 -3.95
N TRP A 132 6.85 -0.98 -3.57
CA TRP A 132 5.79 -0.28 -4.30
C TRP A 132 6.29 0.51 -5.52
N ALA A 133 7.61 0.68 -5.65
CA ALA A 133 8.25 1.30 -6.80
C ALA A 133 8.54 0.27 -7.90
N SER A 134 9.01 -0.93 -7.54
CA SER A 134 9.33 -2.03 -8.46
C SER A 134 8.09 -2.57 -9.19
N ASN A 135 6.93 -2.66 -8.52
CA ASN A 135 5.67 -3.08 -9.14
C ASN A 135 5.15 -2.15 -10.26
N ARG A 136 5.82 -1.03 -10.52
CA ARG A 136 5.45 -0.04 -11.54
C ARG A 136 6.33 -0.05 -12.78
N ALA A 137 7.42 -0.82 -12.79
CA ALA A 137 8.52 -0.59 -13.72
C ALA A 137 9.02 -1.80 -14.50
N GLU A 138 8.55 -3.02 -14.26
CA GLU A 138 9.19 -4.21 -14.87
C GLU A 138 8.43 -4.73 -16.09
N GLY A 139 8.86 -4.21 -17.25
CA GLY A 139 8.90 -4.93 -18.52
C GLY A 139 10.34 -4.93 -19.04
N GLU A 140 10.80 -6.09 -19.50
CA GLU A 140 12.04 -6.38 -20.24
C GLU A 140 13.34 -6.63 -19.45
N ASP A 141 13.62 -7.94 -19.32
CA ASP A 141 14.87 -8.69 -19.51
C ASP A 141 16.24 -7.96 -19.45
N LYS A 142 17.15 -8.51 -18.63
CA LYS A 142 18.39 -9.09 -19.16
C LYS A 142 19.13 -10.04 -18.21
N HIS A 143 19.54 -11.12 -18.85
CA HIS A 143 20.36 -12.24 -18.43
C HIS A 143 21.84 -11.88 -18.28
N GLU A 144 22.55 -12.77 -17.57
CA GLU A 144 24.00 -13.07 -17.64
C GLU A 144 24.98 -12.45 -16.61
N GLN A 145 24.90 -13.02 -15.40
CA GLN A 145 25.95 -13.78 -14.70
C GLN A 145 27.44 -13.35 -14.84
N HIS A 146 28.02 -12.97 -13.70
CA HIS A 146 29.46 -13.04 -13.45
C HIS A 146 29.72 -13.91 -12.22
N LEU A 147 30.22 -15.13 -12.44
CA LEU A 147 30.67 -16.05 -11.39
C LEU A 147 31.89 -15.48 -10.66
N LYS A 148 31.85 -15.40 -9.32
CA LYS A 148 33.07 -15.42 -8.49
C LYS A 148 32.94 -16.34 -7.29
N HIS A 149 33.74 -17.39 -7.43
CA HIS A 149 34.22 -18.40 -6.50
C HIS A 149 34.42 -17.95 -5.03
N THR A 150 33.72 -18.60 -4.09
CA THR A 150 34.18 -18.77 -2.70
C THR A 150 33.88 -20.19 -2.23
N LYS A 151 34.90 -20.86 -1.67
CA LYS A 151 34.83 -22.24 -1.15
C LYS A 151 33.86 -22.30 0.03
N ARG A 152 32.59 -22.61 -0.24
CA ARG A 152 31.56 -22.90 0.77
C ARG A 152 31.62 -24.40 1.09
N LEU A 153 31.79 -24.75 2.37
CA LEU A 153 31.55 -26.11 2.87
C LEU A 153 30.23 -26.61 2.28
N ILE A 154 30.28 -27.70 1.52
CA ILE A 154 29.09 -28.28 0.87
C ILE A 154 28.22 -28.86 1.99
N ARG A 155 27.22 -28.10 2.42
CA ARG A 155 26.17 -28.59 3.30
C ARG A 155 25.44 -29.73 2.59
N HIS A 156 25.23 -30.85 3.28
CA HIS A 156 24.48 -31.96 2.70
C HIS A 156 23.07 -31.51 2.30
N ARG A 157 22.65 -31.89 1.09
CA ARG A 157 21.42 -31.42 0.43
C ARG A 157 20.19 -31.49 1.34
N PHE A 158 20.07 -32.58 2.10
CA PHE A 158 18.99 -32.79 3.07
C PHE A 158 18.80 -31.62 4.04
N PHE A 159 19.89 -31.04 4.59
CA PHE A 159 19.83 -29.95 5.57
C PHE A 159 19.58 -28.59 4.90
N ALA A 160 20.19 -28.37 3.73
CA ALA A 160 20.03 -27.13 2.98
C ALA A 160 18.59 -26.90 2.51
N GLU A 161 17.94 -27.92 1.96
CA GLU A 161 16.55 -27.83 1.47
C GLU A 161 15.52 -27.57 2.58
N ARG A 162 15.86 -27.93 3.83
CA ARG A 162 14.93 -27.83 4.97
C ARG A 162 15.23 -26.65 5.89
N GLY A 163 16.21 -25.81 5.55
CA GLY A 163 16.63 -24.68 6.38
C GLY A 163 17.21 -25.10 7.74
N ILE A 164 17.69 -26.34 7.87
CA ILE A 164 18.23 -26.86 9.13
C ILE A 164 19.71 -26.48 9.23
N ALA A 165 20.09 -25.86 10.35
CA ALA A 165 21.45 -25.46 10.65
C ALA A 165 21.86 -25.96 12.04
N ASN A 166 23.15 -26.19 12.24
CA ASN A 166 23.70 -26.38 13.57
C ASN A 166 23.62 -25.05 14.34
N ILE A 167 23.28 -25.10 15.63
CA ILE A 167 23.22 -23.95 16.52
C ILE A 167 24.47 -24.02 17.39
N ASP A 168 25.45 -23.17 17.10
CA ASP A 168 26.72 -23.13 17.83
C ASP A 168 26.62 -22.34 19.17
N ILE A 169 25.46 -21.72 19.44
CA ILE A 169 25.21 -20.94 20.67
C ILE A 169 23.91 -21.41 21.30
N ILE A 170 24.02 -22.13 22.42
CA ILE A 170 22.93 -22.34 23.37
C ILE A 170 23.24 -21.39 24.53
N VAL A 171 22.41 -20.35 24.72
CA VAL A 171 22.39 -19.56 25.96
C VAL A 171 21.47 -20.27 26.95
#